data_AF-A0A5M3MUL3-F1
#
_entry.id   AF-A0A5M3MUL3-F1
#
_cell.length_a   1.000
_cell.length_b   1.000
_cell.length_c   1.000
_cell.angle_alpha   90.00
_cell.angle_beta   90.00
_cell.angle_gamma   90.00
#
_symmetry.space_group_name_H-M   'P 1'
#
loop_
_entity.id
_entity.type
_entity.pdbx_description
1 polymer ?
#
loop_
_entity_poly.entity_id
_entity_poly.type
_entity_poly.pdbx_seq_one_letter_code
_entity_poly.pdbx_strand_id
1 'polypeptide(L)'
;NVVLCGETGVGKSALVNLVVGKPVAETSCDADGCTQDAQHYDISLDGRRIRLHDTAGLNEPTLELAGYLDAVGKAQRLLINLERSGGISLLVFCMRAGRITASGQKVYRLFESVMCERRVPVAIAVTHLESEGRLEDWWARNEK
;
A
#
# COMPACT_ATOMS: atom_id res chain seq x y z
N ASN A 1 13.76 4.10 -2.12
CA ASN A 1 12.71 3.61 -1.20
C ASN A 1 11.44 3.29 -1.98
N VAL A 2 10.76 2.20 -1.69
CA VAL A 2 9.45 1.86 -2.27
C VAL A 2 8.44 1.79 -1.12
N VAL A 3 7.33 2.51 -1.22
CA VAL A 3 6.32 2.57 -0.15
C VAL A 3 5.05 1.89 -0.61
N LEU A 4 4.54 0.94 0.16
CA LEU A 4 3.25 0.29 -0.07
C LEU A 4 2.18 1.03 0.72
N CYS A 5 1.11 1.46 0.04
CA CYS A 5 0.00 2.19 0.65
C CYS A 5 -1.34 1.70 0.12
N GLY A 6 -2.44 2.02 0.81
CA GLY A 6 -3.79 1.57 0.45
C GLY A 6 -4.66 1.28 1.67
N GLU A 7 -5.90 0.86 1.43
CA GLU A 7 -6.87 0.56 2.49
C GLU A 7 -6.40 -0.60 3.40
N THR A 8 -6.98 -0.71 4.59
CA THR A 8 -6.70 -1.84 5.51
C THR A 8 -7.24 -3.13 4.91
N GLY A 9 -6.48 -4.22 5.05
CA GLY A 9 -6.88 -5.54 4.53
C GLY A 9 -6.67 -5.73 3.02
N VAL A 10 -6.17 -4.76 2.26
CA VAL A 10 -5.94 -4.92 0.80
C VAL A 10 -4.76 -5.82 0.45
N GLY A 11 -3.99 -6.32 1.42
CA GLY A 11 -2.88 -7.25 1.16
C GLY A 11 -1.50 -6.62 0.97
N LYS A 12 -1.23 -5.44 1.54
CA LYS A 12 0.10 -4.78 1.48
C LYS A 12 1.21 -5.67 2.06
N SER A 13 1.05 -6.15 3.29
CA SER A 13 2.00 -7.04 3.97
C SER A 13 2.14 -8.39 3.27
N ALA A 14 1.04 -8.91 2.70
CA ALA A 14 1.08 -10.11 1.87
C ALA A 14 1.90 -9.89 0.58
N LEU A 15 1.78 -8.71 -0.05
CA LEU A 15 2.61 -8.33 -1.20
C LEU A 15 4.09 -8.20 -0.82
N VAL A 16 4.41 -7.69 0.37
CA VAL A 16 5.79 -7.72 0.90
C VAL A 16 6.30 -9.15 0.98
N ASN A 17 5.55 -10.06 1.60
CA ASN A 17 5.95 -11.47 1.71
C ASN A 17 6.15 -12.12 0.34
N LEU A 18 5.28 -11.82 -0.62
CA LEU A 18 5.39 -12.30 -1.99
C LEU A 18 6.68 -11.81 -2.67
N VAL A 19 6.98 -10.50 -2.59
CA VAL A 19 8.17 -9.90 -3.19
C VAL A 19 9.45 -10.41 -2.53
N VAL A 20 9.44 -10.60 -1.20
CA VAL A 20 10.58 -11.10 -0.44
C VAL A 20 10.76 -12.62 -0.63
N GLY A 21 9.70 -13.36 -0.95
CA GLY A 21 9.69 -14.82 -1.11
C GLY A 21 9.65 -15.60 0.20
N LYS A 22 9.35 -14.96 1.33
CA LYS A 22 9.25 -15.58 2.66
C LYS A 22 8.36 -14.74 3.60
N PRO A 23 7.76 -15.33 4.64
CA PRO A 23 6.85 -14.63 5.56
C PRO A 23 7.64 -13.76 6.56
N VAL A 24 7.95 -12.52 6.18
CA VAL A 24 8.67 -11.54 7.02
C VAL A 24 7.77 -10.45 7.59
N ALA A 25 6.66 -10.17 6.92
CA ALA A 25 5.63 -9.23 7.35
C ALA A 25 4.48 -10.01 7.98
N GLU A 26 3.96 -9.50 9.09
CA GLU A 26 2.79 -10.06 9.76
C GLU A 26 1.55 -9.90 8.87
N THR A 27 0.78 -10.97 8.75
CA THR A 27 -0.46 -10.99 7.98
C THR A 27 -1.53 -11.69 8.80
N SER A 28 -2.70 -11.07 8.97
CA SER A 28 -3.90 -11.73 9.49
C SER A 28 -4.97 -11.81 8.42
N CYS A 29 -5.80 -12.84 8.53
CA CYS A 29 -7.04 -12.98 7.78
C CYS A 29 -8.21 -12.21 8.44
N ASP A 30 -8.01 -11.72 9.68
CA ASP A 30 -9.00 -10.97 10.42
C ASP A 30 -9.13 -9.53 9.89
N ALA A 31 -10.29 -8.91 10.13
CA ALA A 31 -10.58 -7.55 9.67
C ALA A 31 -9.75 -6.47 10.38
N ASP A 32 -9.11 -6.81 11.50
CA ASP A 32 -8.29 -5.89 12.28
C ASP A 32 -6.92 -5.73 11.62
N GLY A 33 -6.57 -4.49 11.31
CA GLY A 33 -5.29 -4.17 10.66
C GLY A 33 -4.10 -4.60 11.53
N CYS A 34 -3.25 -5.49 11.02
CA CYS A 34 -2.09 -6.00 11.74
C CYS A 34 -0.96 -4.95 11.82
N THR A 35 -0.75 -4.22 10.74
CA THR A 35 0.31 -3.21 10.65
C THR A 35 -0.15 -1.91 11.31
N GLN A 36 0.23 -1.69 12.57
CA GLN A 36 -0.08 -0.45 13.30
C GLN A 36 0.95 0.66 13.05
N ASP A 37 2.21 0.28 12.86
CA ASP A 37 3.33 1.17 12.55
C ASP A 37 4.01 0.70 11.26
N ALA A 38 4.58 1.65 10.52
CA ALA A 38 5.26 1.32 9.28
C ALA A 38 6.51 0.46 9.54
N GLN A 39 6.62 -0.66 8.83
CA GLN A 39 7.77 -1.56 8.89
C GLN A 39 8.58 -1.47 7.60
N HIS A 40 9.88 -1.75 7.67
CA HIS A 40 10.74 -1.71 6.50
C HIS A 40 11.48 -3.03 6.27
N TYR A 41 11.69 -3.36 5.00
CA TYR A 41 12.30 -4.61 4.57
C TYR A 41 13.33 -4.33 3.49
N ASP A 42 14.58 -4.69 3.75
CA ASP A 42 15.67 -4.60 2.77
C ASP A 42 15.71 -5.86 1.91
N ILE A 43 15.57 -5.68 0.60
CA ILE A 43 15.62 -6.75 -0.40
C ILE A 43 16.66 -6.46 -1.47
N SER A 44 17.12 -7.51 -2.15
CA SER A 44 17.87 -7.39 -3.39
C SER A 44 17.04 -7.95 -4.54
N LEU A 45 16.74 -7.11 -5.52
CA LEU A 45 16.00 -7.48 -6.73
C LEU A 45 16.87 -7.11 -7.94
N ASP A 46 17.22 -8.09 -8.77
CA ASP A 46 18.10 -7.92 -9.93
C ASP A 46 19.40 -7.15 -9.62
N GLY A 47 20.02 -7.47 -8.48
CA GLY A 47 21.25 -6.83 -8.01
C GLY A 47 21.06 -5.40 -7.45
N ARG A 48 19.84 -4.86 -7.45
CA ARG A 48 19.52 -3.55 -6.84
C ARG A 48 19.06 -3.75 -5.41
N ARG A 49 19.55 -2.91 -4.50
CA ARG A 49 19.04 -2.84 -3.12
C ARG A 49 17.78 -1.99 -3.10
N ILE A 50 16.69 -2.58 -2.62
CA ILE A 50 15.41 -1.90 -2.47
C ILE A 50 15.02 -2.00 -1.00
N ARG A 51 14.57 -0.89 -0.44
CA ARG A 51 13.90 -0.86 0.86
C ARG A 51 12.41 -0.68 0.65
N LEU A 52 11.65 -1.72 0.96
CA LEU A 52 10.19 -1.69 1.00
C LEU A 52 9.76 -1.10 2.34
N HIS A 53 8.72 -0.25 2.32
CA HIS A 53 8.08 0.29 3.52
C HIS A 53 6.61 -0.12 3.48
N ASP A 54 6.21 -1.01 4.40
CA ASP A 54 4.83 -1.44 4.58
C ASP A 54 4.14 -0.52 5.56
N THR A 55 3.10 0.21 5.13
CA THR A 55 2.38 1.14 5.99
C THR A 55 1.16 0.51 6.60
N ALA A 56 0.69 1.08 7.73
CA ALA A 56 -0.67 0.87 8.18
C ALA A 56 -1.67 1.16 7.04
N GLY A 57 -2.77 0.41 7.01
CA GLY A 57 -3.86 0.70 6.08
C GLY A 57 -4.67 1.90 6.54
N LEU A 58 -5.25 2.61 5.57
CA LEU A 58 -6.16 3.72 5.84
C LEU A 58 -7.58 3.32 5.46
N ASN A 59 -8.46 3.14 6.44
CA ASN A 59 -9.89 2.99 6.19
C ASN A 59 -10.63 4.23 6.67
N GLU A 60 -11.52 4.74 5.84
CA GLU A 60 -12.40 5.83 6.22
C GLU A 60 -13.31 5.34 7.39
N PRO A 61 -13.30 6.01 8.55
CA PRO A 61 -13.91 5.46 9.74
C PRO A 61 -15.44 5.55 9.68
N THR A 62 -16.11 4.43 9.87
CA THR A 62 -17.55 4.39 10.18
C THR A 62 -17.82 4.80 11.64
N LEU A 63 -16.85 4.67 12.54
CA LEU A 63 -17.03 4.89 13.99
C LEU A 63 -15.85 5.61 14.70
N GLU A 64 -14.59 5.50 14.25
CA GLU A 64 -13.42 6.06 14.97
C GLU A 64 -12.53 7.00 14.13
N LEU A 65 -12.84 8.30 14.16
CA LEU A 65 -12.04 9.33 13.47
C LEU A 65 -10.59 9.42 13.97
N ALA A 66 -10.37 9.21 15.27
CA ALA A 66 -9.05 9.35 15.89
C ALA A 66 -8.03 8.34 15.32
N GLY A 67 -8.42 7.07 15.16
CA GLY A 67 -7.55 6.04 14.60
C GLY A 67 -7.18 6.31 13.13
N TYR A 68 -8.13 6.79 12.34
CA TYR A 68 -7.85 7.22 10.96
C TYR A 68 -6.84 8.36 10.90
N LEU A 69 -7.03 9.42 11.70
CA LEU A 69 -6.12 10.57 11.72
C LEU A 69 -4.72 10.19 12.22
N ASP A 70 -4.61 9.29 13.19
CA ASP A 70 -3.33 8.76 13.66
C ASP A 70 -2.60 8.01 12.54
N ALA A 71 -3.30 7.10 11.84
CA ALA A 71 -2.73 6.36 10.71
C ALA A 71 -2.29 7.28 9.57
N VAL A 72 -3.07 8.32 9.25
CA VAL A 72 -2.71 9.37 8.30
C VAL A 72 -1.45 10.12 8.76
N GLY A 73 -1.37 10.51 10.03
CA GLY A 73 -0.22 11.22 10.60
C GLY A 73 1.06 10.38 10.58
N LYS A 74 0.95 9.08 10.88
CA LYS A 74 2.06 8.12 10.78
C LYS A 74 2.56 7.98 9.35
N ALA A 75 1.66 7.81 8.38
CA ALA A 75 2.01 7.75 6.97
C ALA A 75 2.71 9.04 6.51
N GLN A 76 2.15 10.20 6.84
CA GLN A 76 2.76 11.49 6.47
C GLN A 76 4.17 11.65 7.08
N ARG A 77 4.35 11.28 8.35
CA ARG A 77 5.65 11.33 9.03
C ARG A 77 6.68 10.44 8.35
N LEU A 78 6.29 9.22 7.97
CA LEU A 78 7.16 8.31 7.22
C LEU A 78 7.61 8.98 5.92
N LEU A 79 6.68 9.48 5.12
CA LEU A 79 6.99 10.06 3.80
C LEU A 79 7.93 11.28 3.92
N ILE A 80 7.69 12.17 4.88
CA ILE A 80 8.59 13.32 5.17
C ILE A 80 9.99 12.84 5.56
N ASN A 81 10.10 11.81 6.39
CA ASN A 81 11.40 11.27 6.80
C ASN A 81 12.15 10.62 5.63
N LEU A 82 11.44 9.93 4.75
CA LEU A 82 12.03 9.33 3.53
C LEU A 82 12.51 10.40 2.56
N GLU A 83 11.73 11.47 2.36
CA GLU A 83 12.11 12.59 1.50
C GLU A 83 13.44 13.22 1.96
N ARG A 84 13.64 13.34 3.27
CA ARG A 84 14.88 13.86 3.87
C ARG A 84 16.07 12.89 3.81
N SER A 85 15.83 11.60 3.56
CA SER A 85 16.84 10.53 3.65
C SER A 85 17.09 9.80 2.32
N GLY A 86 16.82 10.46 1.20
CA GLY A 86 17.10 9.96 -0.15
C GLY A 86 15.88 9.80 -1.04
N GLY A 87 14.70 10.25 -0.59
CA GLY A 87 13.50 10.31 -1.41
C GLY A 87 12.75 8.99 -1.53
N ILE A 88 11.57 9.08 -2.13
CA ILE A 88 10.73 7.93 -2.49
C ILE A 88 10.85 7.69 -3.99
N SER A 89 11.17 6.47 -4.36
CA SER A 89 11.39 6.08 -5.76
C SER A 89 10.11 5.60 -6.43
N LEU A 90 9.18 5.04 -5.66
CA LEU A 90 7.91 4.49 -6.13
C LEU A 90 6.91 4.38 -4.98
N LEU A 91 5.66 4.77 -5.24
CA LEU A 91 4.51 4.35 -4.45
C LEU A 91 3.87 3.12 -5.09
N VAL A 92 3.59 2.10 -4.30
CA VAL A 92 2.79 0.94 -4.70
C VAL A 92 1.45 1.05 -4.01
N PHE A 93 0.46 1.55 -4.74
CA PHE A 93 -0.90 1.64 -4.26
C PHE A 93 -1.59 0.29 -4.39
N CYS A 94 -1.84 -0.36 -3.26
CA CYS A 94 -2.48 -1.66 -3.18
C CYS A 94 -4.00 -1.50 -3.07
N MET A 95 -4.72 -2.26 -3.88
CA MET A 95 -6.18 -2.34 -3.83
C MET A 95 -6.65 -3.77 -4.08
N ARG A 96 -7.83 -4.12 -3.57
CA ARG A 96 -8.46 -5.40 -3.90
C ARG A 96 -9.09 -5.33 -5.28
N ALA A 97 -9.07 -6.46 -5.99
CA ALA A 97 -9.86 -6.68 -7.19
C ALA A 97 -11.35 -6.48 -6.88
N GLY A 98 -12.05 -5.81 -7.79
CA GLY A 98 -13.48 -5.52 -7.66
C GLY A 98 -13.81 -4.06 -7.93
N ARG A 99 -14.95 -3.60 -7.39
CA ARG A 99 -15.42 -2.24 -7.61
C ARG A 99 -14.49 -1.22 -6.95
N ILE A 100 -14.03 -0.24 -7.73
CA ILE A 100 -13.31 0.91 -7.21
C ILE A 100 -14.26 1.71 -6.29
N THR A 101 -13.94 1.77 -5.00
CA THR A 101 -14.75 2.44 -3.99
C THR A 101 -14.38 3.93 -3.90
N ALA A 102 -15.32 4.77 -3.44
CA ALA A 102 -15.03 6.18 -3.19
C ALA A 102 -13.97 6.37 -2.08
N SER A 103 -13.98 5.48 -1.07
CA SER A 103 -12.97 5.44 0.00
C SER A 103 -11.58 5.15 -0.58
N GLY A 104 -11.43 4.11 -1.41
CA GLY A 104 -10.17 3.79 -2.08
C GLY A 104 -9.65 4.93 -2.94
N GLN A 105 -10.53 5.64 -3.67
CA GLN A 105 -10.14 6.83 -4.43
C GLN A 105 -9.64 7.99 -3.54
N LYS A 106 -10.25 8.21 -2.37
CA LYS A 106 -9.79 9.22 -1.42
C LYS A 106 -8.42 8.85 -0.86
N VAL A 107 -8.20 7.59 -0.48
CA VAL A 107 -6.91 7.10 0.02
C VAL A 107 -5.85 7.24 -1.08
N TYR A 108 -6.16 6.88 -2.33
CA TYR A 108 -5.26 7.09 -3.46
C TYR A 108 -4.84 8.57 -3.58
N ARG A 109 -5.82 9.49 -3.62
CA ARG A 109 -5.56 10.94 -3.73
C ARG A 109 -4.78 11.48 -2.54
N LEU A 110 -5.03 10.96 -1.34
CA LEU A 110 -4.29 11.34 -0.15
C LEU A 110 -2.79 11.05 -0.30
N PHE A 111 -2.42 9.85 -0.76
CA PHE A 111 -1.01 9.53 -0.99
C PHE A 111 -0.44 10.27 -2.21
N GLU A 112 -1.08 10.13 -3.37
CA GLU A 112 -0.55 10.63 -4.64
C GLU A 112 -0.56 12.16 -4.74
N SER A 113 -1.68 12.81 -4.42
CA SER A 113 -1.84 14.25 -4.61
C SER A 113 -1.46 15.05 -3.35
N VAL A 114 -1.85 14.59 -2.16
CA VAL A 114 -1.70 15.40 -0.93
C VAL A 114 -0.35 15.17 -0.27
N MET A 115 0.06 13.92 -0.06
CA MET A 115 1.29 13.61 0.67
C MET A 115 2.54 13.65 -0.23
N CYS A 116 2.43 13.20 -1.48
CA CYS A 116 3.56 13.14 -2.42
C CYS A 116 3.49 14.19 -3.53
N GLU A 117 2.47 15.05 -3.56
CA GLU A 117 2.35 16.17 -4.49
C GLU A 117 2.54 15.79 -5.98
N ARG A 118 2.18 14.56 -6.35
CA ARG A 118 2.39 13.97 -7.69
C ARG A 118 3.86 13.89 -8.14
N ARG A 119 4.80 13.96 -7.22
CA ARG A 119 6.25 13.94 -7.50
C ARG A 119 6.84 12.53 -7.53
N VAL A 120 6.11 11.56 -6.97
CA VAL A 120 6.54 10.16 -6.88
C VAL A 120 5.69 9.33 -7.86
N PRO A 121 6.30 8.51 -8.73
CA PRO A 121 5.54 7.64 -9.62
C PRO A 121 4.73 6.63 -8.80
N VAL A 122 3.57 6.24 -9.32
CA VAL A 122 2.66 5.29 -8.67
C VAL A 122 2.48 4.06 -9.54
N ALA A 123 2.70 2.88 -8.98
CA ALA A 123 2.25 1.61 -9.52
C ALA A 123 1.02 1.13 -8.73
N ILE A 124 0.05 0.53 -9.41
CA ILE A 124 -1.12 -0.06 -8.77
C ILE A 124 -0.90 -1.56 -8.65
N ALA A 125 -1.02 -2.09 -7.43
CA ALA A 125 -1.03 -3.52 -7.16
C ALA A 125 -2.46 -3.98 -6.88
N VAL A 126 -3.01 -4.82 -7.75
CA VAL A 126 -4.35 -5.39 -7.60
C VAL A 126 -4.22 -6.77 -6.96
N THR A 127 -4.85 -6.95 -5.80
CA THR A 127 -4.81 -8.20 -5.02
C THR A 127 -6.17 -8.92 -5.06
N HIS A 128 -6.26 -10.10 -4.44
CA HIS A 128 -7.50 -10.91 -4.41
C HIS A 128 -7.99 -11.36 -5.80
N LEU A 129 -7.05 -11.79 -6.65
CA LEU A 129 -7.31 -12.24 -8.02
C LEU A 129 -7.35 -13.79 -8.14
N GLU A 130 -7.39 -14.52 -7.02
CA GLU A 130 -7.42 -15.98 -6.99
C GLU A 130 -8.64 -16.62 -7.67
N SER A 131 -9.70 -15.85 -7.88
CA SER A 131 -10.90 -16.27 -8.60
C SER A 131 -10.79 -16.07 -10.12
N GLU A 132 -9.75 -15.38 -10.61
CA GLU A 132 -9.52 -15.18 -12.03
C GLU A 132 -8.79 -16.38 -12.65
N GLY A 133 -9.26 -16.83 -13.83
CA GLY A 133 -8.54 -17.85 -14.60
C GLY A 133 -7.18 -17.35 -15.10
N ARG A 134 -7.10 -16.07 -15.48
CA ARG A 134 -5.87 -15.34 -15.80
C ARG A 134 -5.94 -13.95 -15.18
N LEU A 135 -4.85 -13.48 -14.58
CA LEU A 135 -4.81 -12.18 -13.90
C LEU A 135 -5.14 -11.01 -14.84
N GLU A 136 -4.73 -11.10 -16.11
CA GLU A 136 -4.96 -10.08 -17.13
C GLU A 136 -6.45 -9.93 -17.48
N ASP A 137 -7.27 -10.96 -17.26
CA ASP A 137 -8.69 -10.91 -17.58
C ASP A 137 -9.42 -9.89 -16.69
N TRP A 138 -8.95 -9.68 -15.46
CA TRP A 138 -9.49 -8.63 -14.59
C TRP A 138 -9.21 -7.24 -15.18
N TRP A 139 -7.99 -7.00 -15.67
CA TRP A 139 -7.62 -5.72 -16.27
C TRP A 139 -8.48 -5.41 -17.51
N ALA A 140 -8.59 -6.37 -18.43
CA ALA A 140 -9.35 -6.19 -19.67
C ALA A 140 -10.83 -5.81 -19.45
N ARG A 141 -11.42 -6.20 -18.31
CA ARG A 141 -12.80 -5.86 -17.94
C ARG A 141 -12.93 -4.49 -17.26
N ASN A 142 -11.85 -3.95 -16.70
CA ASN A 142 -11.85 -2.71 -15.90
C ASN A 142 -11.08 -1.55 -16.55
N GLU A 143 -10.49 -1.73 -17.74
CA GLU A 143 -9.77 -0.67 -18.48
C GLU A 143 -10.70 0.41 -19.09
N LYS A 144 -12.01 0.14 -19.19
CA LYS A 144 -12.99 1.03 -19.86
C LYS A 144 -13.52 2.15 -18.98
#